data_AF-A0A921R614-F1
#
_entry.id   AF-A0A921R614-F1
#
_cell.length_a   1.000
_cell.length_b   1.000
_cell.length_c   1.000
_cell.angle_alpha   90.00
_cell.angle_beta   90.00
_cell.angle_gamma   90.00
#
_symmetry.space_group_name_H-M   'P 1'
#
loop_
_entity.id
_entity.type
_entity.pdbx_description
1 polymer ?
#
loop_
_entity_poly.entity_id
_entity_poly.type
_entity_poly.pdbx_seq_one_letter_code
_entity_poly.pdbx_strand_id
1 'polypeptide(L)'
;IGYSLDNADLVFVPACKNRYWYVVIANMRERRFEVICPFKDLNIVKEDALVIVSNFRKVFKFSYPASRRVDVYRMGFVFASVSISTS
;
A
#
# COMPACT_ATOMS: atom_id res chain seq x y z
N ILE A 1 -8.83 -23.84 8.15
CA ILE A 1 -9.17 -22.41 8.29
C ILE A 1 -8.05 -21.64 7.61
N GLY A 2 -8.34 -20.97 6.50
CA GLY A 2 -7.36 -20.16 5.77
C GLY A 2 -7.75 -18.68 5.84
N TYR A 3 -6.77 -17.80 5.84
CA TYR A 3 -7.01 -16.36 5.80
C TYR A 3 -7.04 -15.92 4.32
N SER A 4 -8.13 -15.28 3.90
CA SER A 4 -8.25 -14.67 2.57
C SER A 4 -7.97 -13.17 2.67
N LEU A 5 -7.09 -12.65 1.82
CA LEU A 5 -6.85 -11.21 1.73
C LEU A 5 -8.08 -10.44 1.23
N ASP A 6 -9.00 -11.09 0.52
CA ASP A 6 -10.27 -10.48 0.10
C ASP A 6 -11.17 -10.11 1.29
N ASN A 7 -10.97 -10.78 2.42
CA ASN A 7 -11.67 -10.51 3.67
C ASN A 7 -10.93 -9.50 4.57
N ALA A 8 -9.72 -9.08 4.23
CA ALA A 8 -8.97 -8.11 5.02
C ALA A 8 -9.49 -6.67 4.80
N ASP A 9 -9.59 -5.90 5.88
CA ASP A 9 -9.81 -4.44 5.79
C ASP A 9 -8.52 -3.69 5.44
N LEU A 10 -7.40 -4.13 6.02
CA LEU A 10 -6.08 -3.53 5.86
C LEU A 10 -5.08 -4.63 5.54
N VAL A 11 -4.21 -4.39 4.55
CA VAL A 11 -3.05 -5.25 4.27
C VAL A 11 -1.79 -4.39 4.35
N PHE A 12 -0.92 -4.72 5.31
CA PHE A 12 0.35 -4.03 5.50
C PHE A 12 1.45 -4.72 4.70
N VAL A 13 2.12 -3.96 3.84
CA VAL A 13 3.23 -4.42 3.01
C VAL A 13 4.47 -3.63 3.43
N PRO A 14 5.27 -4.15 4.39
CA PRO A 14 6.52 -3.51 4.77
C PRO A 14 7.52 -3.57 3.61
N ALA A 15 8.18 -2.45 3.36
CA ALA A 15 9.15 -2.31 2.29
C ALA A 15 10.44 -1.69 2.82
N CYS A 16 11.57 -2.13 2.29
CA CYS A 16 12.88 -1.62 2.64
C CYS A 16 13.56 -1.06 1.40
N LYS A 17 14.00 0.21 1.47
CA LYS A 17 14.84 0.85 0.45
C LYS A 17 16.08 1.41 1.11
N ASN A 18 17.27 1.03 0.64
CA ASN A 18 18.55 1.55 1.14
C ASN A 18 18.66 1.53 2.67
N ARG A 19 18.22 0.44 3.31
CA ARG A 19 18.19 0.22 4.78
C ARG A 19 17.13 1.02 5.56
N TYR A 20 16.28 1.78 4.88
CA TYR A 20 15.15 2.45 5.50
C TYR A 20 13.86 1.68 5.27
N TRP A 21 13.07 1.54 6.34
CA TRP A 21 11.77 0.90 6.31
C TRP A 21 10.67 1.92 6.11
N TYR A 22 9.71 1.58 5.27
CA TYR A 22 8.43 2.27 5.11
C TYR A 22 7.35 1.22 4.90
N VAL A 23 6.08 1.63 4.94
CA VAL A 23 4.97 0.71 4.76
C VAL A 23 4.05 1.20 3.66
N VAL A 24 3.63 0.27 2.81
CA VAL A 24 2.51 0.45 1.90
C VAL A 24 1.32 -0.29 2.48
N ILE A 25 0.19 0.38 2.65
CA ILE A 25 -1.02 -0.18 3.24
C ILE A 25 -2.08 -0.22 2.15
N ALA A 26 -2.57 -1.41 1.82
CA ALA A 26 -3.80 -1.54 1.05
C ALA A 26 -4.98 -1.38 2.01
N ASN A 27 -5.56 -0.17 2.05
CA ASN A 27 -6.72 0.14 2.87
C ASN A 27 -7.99 -0.14 2.06
N MET A 28 -8.49 -1.37 2.17
CA MET A 28 -9.66 -1.85 1.43
C MET A 28 -10.94 -1.15 1.88
N ARG A 29 -11.01 -0.78 3.16
CA ARG A 29 -12.14 -0.04 3.75
C ARG A 29 -12.26 1.36 3.16
N GLU A 30 -11.16 2.11 3.13
CA GLU A 30 -11.10 3.48 2.58
C GLU A 30 -10.85 3.51 1.06
N ARG A 31 -10.74 2.34 0.42
CA ARG A 31 -10.51 2.17 -1.03
C ARG A 31 -9.30 2.96 -1.53
N ARG A 32 -8.19 2.92 -0.80
CA ARG A 32 -6.94 3.59 -1.19
C ARG A 32 -5.70 2.82 -0.72
N PHE A 33 -4.59 3.06 -1.40
CA PHE A 33 -3.27 2.69 -0.94
C PHE A 33 -2.66 3.87 -0.19
N GLU A 34 -2.05 3.59 0.96
CA GLU A 34 -1.39 4.59 1.80
C GLU A 34 0.08 4.24 1.94
N VAL A 35 0.96 5.19 1.66
CA VAL A 35 2.40 5.04 1.88
C VAL A 35 2.80 5.88 3.06
N ILE A 36 3.29 5.23 4.11
CA ILE A 36 3.76 5.91 5.32
C ILE A 36 5.27 5.71 5.39
N CYS A 37 6.03 6.79 5.33
CA CYS A 37 7.49 6.74 5.36
C CYS A 37 8.12 7.76 6.32
N PRO A 38 9.36 7.53 6.78
CA PRO A 38 10.04 8.41 7.71
C PRO A 38 10.71 9.62 7.03
N PHE A 39 10.53 9.80 5.73
CA PHE A 39 11.23 10.82 4.96
C PHE A 39 10.37 12.08 4.78
N LYS A 40 10.97 13.27 4.90
CA LYS A 40 10.31 14.54 4.51
C LYS A 40 10.06 14.56 3.00
N ASP A 41 11.05 14.15 2.22
CA ASP A 41 10.92 14.01 0.77
C ASP A 41 10.32 12.64 0.42
N LEU A 42 9.04 12.67 0.02
CA LEU A 42 8.28 11.49 -0.36
C LEU A 42 8.72 10.92 -1.71
N ASN A 43 9.42 11.69 -2.54
CA ASN A 43 9.88 11.23 -3.85
C ASN A 43 10.88 10.08 -3.74
N ILE A 44 11.61 9.99 -2.61
CA ILE A 44 12.58 8.93 -2.33
C ILE A 44 11.97 7.53 -2.46
N VAL A 45 10.72 7.36 -2.04
CA VAL A 45 10.02 6.05 -2.04
C VAL A 45 8.92 5.94 -3.09
N LYS A 46 8.67 7.01 -3.86
CA LYS A 46 7.50 7.13 -4.73
C LYS A 46 7.47 6.05 -5.82
N GLU A 47 8.57 5.86 -6.55
CA GLU A 47 8.65 4.88 -7.63
C GLU A 47 8.49 3.45 -7.11
N ASP A 48 9.18 3.08 -6.04
CA ASP A 48 9.09 1.73 -5.46
C ASP A 48 7.70 1.43 -4.91
N ALA A 49 7.07 2.41 -4.25
CA ALA A 49 5.72 2.25 -3.74
C ALA A 49 4.70 2.06 -4.88
N LEU A 50 4.87 2.74 -6.02
CA LEU A 50 4.05 2.53 -7.21
C LEU A 50 4.26 1.12 -7.81
N VAL A 51 5.50 0.61 -7.82
CA VAL A 51 5.79 -0.76 -8.25
C VAL A 51 5.11 -1.77 -7.32
N ILE A 52 5.22 -1.59 -6.01
CA ILE A 52 4.57 -2.45 -5.01
C ILE A 52 3.06 -2.46 -5.22
N VAL A 53 2.42 -1.31 -5.39
CA VAL A 53 0.97 -1.24 -5.63
C VAL A 53 0.56 -1.83 -6.97
N SER A 54 1.36 -1.63 -8.01
CA SER A 54 1.13 -2.26 -9.32
C SER A 54 1.15 -3.79 -9.20
N ASN A 55 2.15 -4.34 -8.51
CA ASN A 55 2.26 -5.77 -8.27
C ASN A 55 1.12 -6.29 -7.39
N PHE A 56 0.79 -5.56 -6.32
CA PHE A 56 -0.33 -5.90 -5.45
C PHE A 56 -1.64 -6.00 -6.24
N ARG A 57 -1.96 -5.00 -7.08
CA ARG A 57 -3.16 -5.00 -7.92
C ARG A 57 -3.23 -6.22 -8.83
N LYS A 58 -2.13 -6.52 -9.53
CA LYS A 58 -2.04 -7.68 -10.44
C LYS A 58 -2.27 -8.99 -9.71
N VAL A 59 -1.53 -9.22 -8.63
CA VAL A 59 -1.60 -10.47 -7.85
C VAL A 59 -2.97 -10.60 -7.19
N PHE A 60 -3.48 -9.53 -6.57
CA PHE A 60 -4.80 -9.56 -5.92
C PHE A 60 -5.90 -9.86 -6.92
N LYS A 61 -5.92 -9.20 -8.09
CA LYS A 61 -6.96 -9.46 -9.11
C LYS A 61 -6.86 -10.86 -9.71
N PHE A 62 -5.64 -11.37 -9.87
CA PHE A 62 -5.41 -12.73 -10.33
C PHE A 62 -5.90 -13.77 -9.30
N SER A 63 -5.59 -13.56 -8.01
CA SER A 63 -6.01 -14.45 -6.92
C SER A 63 -7.51 -14.36 -6.59
N TYR A 64 -8.12 -13.18 -6.77
CA TYR A 64 -9.51 -12.88 -6.43
C TYR A 64 -10.26 -12.21 -7.60
N PRO A 65 -10.41 -12.90 -8.75
CA PRO A 65 -10.98 -12.30 -9.96
C PRO A 65 -12.43 -11.84 -9.77
N ALA A 66 -13.18 -12.54 -8.92
CA ALA A 66 -14.58 -12.29 -8.59
C ALA A 66 -14.79 -11.48 -7.29
N SER A 67 -13.74 -10.87 -6.72
CA SER A 67 -13.91 -9.99 -5.55
C SER A 67 -14.93 -8.89 -5.86
N ARG A 68 -15.97 -8.81 -5.03
CA ARG A 68 -17.03 -7.79 -5.13
C ARG A 68 -16.83 -6.65 -4.12
N ARG A 69 -15.93 -6.84 -3.16
CA ARG A 69 -15.74 -5.91 -2.05
C ARG A 69 -14.97 -4.67 -2.49
N VAL A 70 -13.92 -4.86 -3.28
CA VAL A 70 -13.06 -3.77 -3.72
C VAL A 70 -12.59 -4.01 -5.15
N ASP A 71 -12.55 -2.94 -5.93
CA ASP A 71 -11.82 -2.93 -7.20
C ASP A 71 -10.46 -2.29 -6.96
N VAL A 72 -9.43 -3.13 -6.78
CA VAL A 72 -8.07 -2.69 -6.44
C VAL A 72 -7.44 -1.76 -7.48
N TYR A 73 -7.90 -1.80 -8.75
CA TYR A 73 -7.43 -0.89 -9.79
C TYR A 73 -8.03 0.51 -9.67
N ARG A 74 -9.20 0.64 -9.05
CA ARG A 74 -9.88 1.92 -8.81
C ARG A 74 -9.54 2.54 -7.46
N MET A 75 -8.76 1.86 -6.63
CA MET A 75 -8.30 2.41 -5.36
C MET A 75 -7.35 3.58 -5.57
N GLY A 76 -7.54 4.66 -4.80
CA GLY A 76 -6.67 5.83 -4.79
C GLY A 76 -5.28 5.54 -4.23
N PHE A 77 -4.40 6.53 -4.24
CA PHE A 77 -3.04 6.41 -3.72
C PHE A 77 -2.64 7.69 -2.99
N VAL A 78 -2.20 7.57 -1.74
CA VAL A 78 -1.84 8.69 -0.85
C VAL A 78 -0.47 8.44 -0.23
N PHE A 79 0.32 9.50 -0.09
CA PHE A 79 1.58 9.49 0.65
C PHE A 79 1.46 10.30 1.94
N ALA A 80 2.07 9.81 3.01
CA ALA A 80 2.18 10.47 4.29
C ALA A 80 3.61 10.31 4.84
N SER A 81 4.13 11.39 5.43
CA SER A 81 5.40 11.39 6.14
C SER A 81 5.16 11.41 7.64
N VAL A 82 5.92 10.62 8.40
CA VAL A 82 5.96 10.68 9.87
C VAL A 82 7.17 11.46 10.40
N SER A 83 7.94 12.10 9.51
CA SER A 83 9.03 12.97 9.95
C SER A 83 8.46 14.24 10.59
N ILE A 84 8.57 14.34 11.92
CA ILE A 84 8.16 15.54 12.65
C ILE A 84 9.15 16.64 12.28
N SER A 85 8.66 17.76 11.75
CA SER A 85 9.41 19.02 11.76
C SER A 85 9.35 19.60 13.17
N THR A 86 10.17 19.10 14.08
CA THR A 86 10.54 19.87 15.27
C THR A 86 11.51 20.94 14.80
N SER A 87 10.97 22.12 14.52
CA SER A 87 11.75 23.37 14.48
C SER A 87 12.12 23.78 15.90
#